data_AF-A0A1M3FXK0-F1
#
_entry.id   AF-A0A1M3FXK0-F1
#
_cell.length_a   1.000
_cell.length_b   1.000
_cell.length_c   1.000
_cell.angle_alpha   90.00
_cell.angle_beta   90.00
_cell.angle_gamma   90.00
#
_symmetry.space_group_name_H-M   'P 1'
#
loop_
_entity.id
_entity.type
_entity.pdbx_description
1 polymer ?
#
loop_
_entity_poly.entity_id
_entity_poly.type
_entity_poly.pdbx_seq_one_letter_code
_entity_poly.pdbx_strand_id
1 'polypeptide(L)'
;MSAKRPFLGAFVMRSHDHQILTTTYFNTDTTEPYPETAKRVAAGTEPDDPFVGSFKATWLQADGSYEVDLTISRARGSSLYRLLWSGKSGVEFQGEAVKERDFIFGYYW
;
A
#
# COMPACT_ATOMS: atom_id res chain seq x y z
N MET A 1 25.33 3.24 9.02
CA MET A 1 24.56 2.03 8.65
C MET A 1 23.12 2.28 9.07
N SER A 2 22.17 2.34 8.12
CA SER A 2 20.75 2.50 8.45
C SER A 2 20.29 1.20 9.13
N ALA A 3 19.71 1.28 10.32
CA ALA A 3 19.15 0.12 10.99
C ALA A 3 18.06 -0.49 10.07
N LYS A 4 18.17 -1.78 9.74
CA LYS A 4 17.11 -2.48 9.01
C LYS A 4 15.86 -2.45 9.90
N ARG A 5 14.81 -1.79 9.44
CA ARG A 5 13.49 -1.83 10.09
C ARG A 5 12.95 -3.28 9.99
N PRO A 6 12.34 -3.82 11.06
CA PRO A 6 11.89 -5.21 11.09
C PRO A 6 10.71 -5.42 10.15
N PHE A 7 10.68 -6.55 9.43
CA PHE A 7 9.52 -6.97 8.63
C PHE A 7 8.27 -7.02 9.53
N LEU A 8 7.20 -6.34 9.12
CA LEU A 8 5.92 -6.30 9.84
C LEU A 8 4.81 -7.08 9.13
N GLY A 9 4.94 -7.34 7.83
CA GLY A 9 3.89 -8.03 7.10
C GLY A 9 4.05 -8.06 5.58
N ALA A 10 3.09 -8.70 4.93
CA ALA A 10 3.03 -8.89 3.48
C ALA A 10 1.64 -8.52 2.95
N PHE A 11 1.56 -8.15 1.68
CA PHE A 11 0.30 -7.76 1.05
C PHE A 11 0.20 -8.15 -0.42
N VAL A 12 -1.04 -8.25 -0.88
CA VAL A 12 -1.42 -8.35 -2.29
C VAL A 12 -2.42 -7.25 -2.58
N MET A 13 -2.11 -6.39 -3.53
CA MET A 13 -2.94 -5.26 -3.90
C MET A 13 -3.32 -5.34 -5.37
N ARG A 14 -4.58 -5.06 -5.66
CA ARG A 14 -5.16 -5.07 -7.00
C ARG A 14 -5.74 -3.70 -7.32
N SER A 15 -5.54 -3.23 -8.55
CA SER A 15 -6.27 -2.07 -9.07
C SER A 15 -7.62 -2.49 -9.65
N HIS A 16 -8.63 -1.65 -9.40
CA HIS A 16 -9.96 -1.72 -9.99
C HIS A 16 -10.26 -0.44 -10.79
N ASP A 17 -11.46 -0.38 -11.36
CA ASP A 17 -11.99 0.81 -12.00
C ASP A 17 -12.06 2.01 -11.04
N HIS A 18 -12.21 3.21 -11.61
CA HIS A 18 -12.39 4.45 -10.84
C HIS A 18 -11.24 4.76 -9.87
N GLN A 19 -10.02 4.30 -10.19
CA GLN A 19 -8.79 4.60 -9.44
C GLN A 19 -8.84 4.09 -7.98
N ILE A 20 -9.47 2.93 -7.77
CA ILE A 20 -9.58 2.26 -6.48
C ILE A 20 -8.60 1.09 -6.43
N LEU A 21 -7.87 0.97 -5.32
CA LEU A 21 -7.06 -0.19 -5.00
C LEU A 21 -7.73 -0.98 -3.86
N THR A 22 -7.66 -2.30 -3.94
CA THR A 22 -8.02 -3.19 -2.83
C THR A 22 -6.82 -4.04 -2.47
N THR A 23 -6.57 -4.17 -1.19
CA THR A 23 -5.45 -4.92 -0.65
C THR A 23 -5.95 -5.99 0.31
N THR A 24 -5.33 -7.15 0.29
CA THR A 24 -5.33 -8.08 1.43
C THR A 24 -3.94 -8.08 2.01
N TYR A 25 -3.82 -7.88 3.31
CA TYR A 25 -2.54 -7.85 4.00
C TYR A 25 -2.54 -8.74 5.24
N PHE A 26 -1.34 -9.15 5.64
CA PHE A 26 -1.05 -9.94 6.82
C PHE A 26 -0.03 -9.17 7.64
N ASN A 27 -0.21 -9.12 8.96
CA ASN A 27 0.79 -8.60 9.90
C ASN A 27 1.45 -9.75 10.67
N THR A 28 2.54 -9.47 11.38
CA THR A 28 3.23 -10.46 12.21
C THR A 28 2.55 -10.72 13.56
N ASP A 29 1.58 -9.89 13.94
CA ASP A 29 0.90 -9.95 15.25
C ASP A 29 -0.23 -10.97 15.26
N THR A 30 -0.82 -11.26 14.08
CA THR A 30 -1.97 -12.15 13.92
C THR A 30 -1.81 -13.03 12.69
N THR A 31 -2.49 -14.18 12.67
CA THR A 31 -2.51 -15.08 11.49
C THR A 31 -3.66 -14.77 10.52
N GLU A 32 -4.56 -13.86 10.91
CA GLU A 32 -5.74 -13.50 10.14
C GLU A 32 -5.39 -12.41 9.12
N PRO A 33 -5.75 -12.58 7.84
CA PRO A 33 -5.62 -11.51 6.85
C PRO A 33 -6.67 -10.42 7.08
N TYR A 34 -6.27 -9.18 6.83
CA TYR A 34 -7.20 -8.05 6.83
C TYR A 34 -7.26 -7.33 5.48
N PRO A 35 -8.41 -6.73 5.15
CA PRO A 35 -8.56 -5.92 3.95
C PRO A 35 -8.12 -4.47 4.17
N GLU A 36 -7.61 -3.86 3.11
CA GLU A 36 -7.47 -2.42 2.94
C GLU A 36 -8.15 -2.00 1.63
N THR A 37 -8.75 -0.81 1.61
CA THR A 37 -9.16 -0.15 0.36
C THR A 37 -8.49 1.21 0.27
N ALA A 38 -8.05 1.60 -0.92
CA ALA A 38 -7.39 2.89 -1.14
C ALA A 38 -7.99 3.60 -2.36
N LYS A 39 -8.56 4.79 -2.13
CA LYS A 39 -9.10 5.64 -3.19
C LYS A 39 -8.08 6.71 -3.55
N ARG A 40 -7.76 6.84 -4.83
CA ARG A 40 -6.83 7.87 -5.31
C ARG A 40 -7.31 9.26 -4.92
N VAL A 41 -6.39 10.08 -4.43
CA VAL A 41 -6.60 11.52 -4.25
C VAL A 41 -6.40 12.15 -5.61
N ALA A 42 -7.47 12.68 -6.20
CA ALA A 42 -7.47 13.16 -7.57
C ALA A 42 -6.32 14.14 -7.84
N ALA A 43 -5.50 13.82 -8.84
CA ALA A 43 -4.50 14.72 -9.40
C ALA A 43 -4.51 14.55 -10.94
N GLY A 44 -5.56 15.06 -11.59
CA GLY A 44 -5.60 15.19 -13.05
C GLY A 44 -5.91 13.90 -13.83
N THR A 45 -5.40 13.86 -15.07
CA THR A 45 -5.61 12.82 -16.09
C THR A 45 -5.28 11.42 -15.56
N GLU A 46 -5.99 10.40 -16.08
CA GLU A 46 -5.74 8.99 -15.74
C GLU A 46 -4.24 8.64 -15.85
N PRO A 47 -3.64 8.02 -14.82
CA PRO A 47 -2.23 7.68 -14.83
C PRO A 47 -1.93 6.47 -15.71
N ASP A 48 -0.78 6.48 -16.37
CA ASP A 48 -0.27 5.32 -17.15
C ASP A 48 -0.08 4.06 -16.27
N ASP A 49 0.15 4.24 -14.97
CA ASP A 49 0.28 3.16 -13.99
C ASP A 49 -0.77 3.32 -12.88
N PRO A 50 -1.76 2.42 -12.79
CA PRO A 50 -2.86 2.57 -11.85
C PRO A 50 -2.43 2.48 -10.38
N PHE A 51 -1.24 1.91 -10.10
CA PHE A 51 -0.72 1.81 -8.74
C PHE A 51 0.02 3.08 -8.30
N VAL A 52 0.66 3.82 -9.21
CA VAL A 52 1.53 4.95 -8.82
C VAL A 52 0.69 6.19 -8.51
N GLY A 53 0.86 6.78 -7.34
CA GLY A 53 0.20 8.01 -6.92
C GLY A 53 -0.06 8.11 -5.42
N SER A 54 -0.96 9.01 -5.04
CA SER A 54 -1.38 9.23 -3.66
C SER A 54 -2.84 8.85 -3.47
N PHE A 55 -3.15 8.19 -2.35
CA PHE A 55 -4.43 7.57 -2.06
C PHE A 55 -4.83 7.86 -0.60
N LYS A 56 -6.13 7.97 -0.35
CA LYS A 56 -6.71 7.83 0.99
C LYS A 56 -7.08 6.38 1.18
N ALA A 57 -6.50 5.73 2.18
CA ALA A 57 -6.72 4.32 2.46
C ALA A 57 -7.41 4.10 3.81
N THR A 58 -8.17 3.00 3.88
CA THR A 58 -8.82 2.53 5.09
C THR A 58 -8.35 1.10 5.35
N TRP A 59 -7.65 0.91 6.48
CA TRP A 59 -7.18 -0.38 6.97
C TRP A 59 -8.18 -0.93 7.97
N LEU A 60 -8.71 -2.12 7.72
CA LEU A 60 -9.44 -2.87 8.73
C LEU A 60 -8.44 -3.73 9.51
N GLN A 61 -8.62 -3.84 10.82
CA GLN A 61 -7.82 -4.64 11.74
C GLN A 61 -8.74 -5.30 12.77
N ALA A 62 -8.19 -6.19 13.61
CA ALA A 62 -8.94 -6.86 14.68
C ALA A 62 -9.61 -5.87 15.64
N ASP A 63 -8.98 -4.74 15.89
CA ASP A 63 -9.37 -3.75 16.88
C ASP A 63 -10.10 -2.53 16.31
N GLY A 64 -10.23 -2.42 14.98
CA GLY A 64 -10.98 -1.34 14.35
C GLY A 64 -10.61 -1.03 12.91
N SER A 65 -10.92 0.21 12.52
CA SER A 65 -10.69 0.76 11.17
C SER A 65 -9.85 2.02 11.29
N TYR A 66 -8.80 2.11 10.46
CA TYR A 66 -7.84 3.21 10.48
C TYR A 66 -7.75 3.89 9.12
N GLU A 67 -7.82 5.22 9.10
CA GLU A 67 -7.54 6.01 7.90
C GLU A 67 -6.06 6.34 7.81
N VAL A 68 -5.45 6.07 6.66
CA VAL A 68 -4.04 6.38 6.38
C VAL A 68 -3.89 6.98 4.99
N ASP A 69 -2.84 7.77 4.81
CA ASP A 69 -2.44 8.28 3.50
C ASP A 69 -1.44 7.31 2.88
N LEU A 70 -1.76 6.77 1.70
CA LEU A 70 -0.90 5.85 0.98
C LEU A 70 -0.27 6.58 -0.21
N THR A 71 1.06 6.60 -0.28
CA THR A 71 1.80 7.04 -1.47
C THR A 71 2.56 5.87 -2.06
N ILE A 72 2.35 5.63 -3.35
CA ILE A 72 3.03 4.60 -4.12
C ILE A 72 3.85 5.29 -5.21
N SER A 73 5.14 4.99 -5.26
CA SER A 73 6.07 5.52 -6.25
C SER A 73 6.85 4.40 -6.94
N ARG A 74 7.29 4.66 -8.17
CA ARG A 74 8.12 3.74 -8.95
C ARG A 74 9.11 4.54 -9.78
N ALA A 75 10.40 4.22 -9.64
CA ALA A 75 11.43 4.86 -10.47
C ALA A 75 11.25 4.46 -11.94
N ARG A 76 11.53 5.37 -12.88
CA ARG A 76 11.43 5.10 -14.33
C ARG A 76 12.32 3.91 -14.70
N GLY A 77 11.74 2.90 -15.35
CA GLY A 77 12.45 1.67 -15.73
C GLY A 77 12.61 0.64 -14.60
N SER A 78 12.08 0.91 -13.41
CA SER A 78 12.06 -0.05 -12.29
C SER A 78 10.80 -0.91 -12.32
N SER A 79 10.93 -2.18 -11.95
CA SER A 79 9.82 -3.07 -11.59
C SER A 79 9.42 -2.97 -10.11
N LEU A 80 10.25 -2.31 -9.29
CA LEU A 80 10.05 -2.16 -7.85
C LEU A 80 9.22 -0.92 -7.53
N TYR A 81 8.10 -1.14 -6.86
CA TYR A 81 7.25 -0.13 -6.25
C TYR A 81 7.71 0.14 -4.82
N ARG A 82 7.63 1.40 -4.40
CA ARG A 82 7.84 1.84 -3.02
C ARG A 82 6.56 2.44 -2.48
N LEU A 83 6.16 1.98 -1.31
CA LEU A 83 4.92 2.36 -0.64
C LEU A 83 5.25 3.06 0.67
N LEU A 84 4.45 4.06 1.01
CA LEU A 84 4.50 4.78 2.27
C LEU A 84 3.06 4.95 2.76
N TRP A 85 2.74 4.38 3.92
CA TRP A 85 1.49 4.62 4.63
C TRP A 85 1.77 5.56 5.78
N SER A 86 1.08 6.70 5.82
CA SER A 86 1.23 7.74 6.86
C SER A 86 -0.10 7.92 7.58
N GLY A 87 -0.14 7.54 8.86
CA GLY A 87 -1.28 7.77 9.76
C GLY A 87 -1.26 9.16 10.40
N LYS A 88 -2.42 9.66 10.82
CA LYS A 88 -2.58 10.98 11.48
C LYS A 88 -1.78 11.11 12.80
N SER A 89 -1.43 9.99 13.43
CA SER A 89 -0.67 9.92 14.69
C SER A 89 0.86 9.89 14.48
N GLY A 90 1.35 10.04 13.25
CA GLY A 90 2.79 9.94 12.93
C GLY A 90 3.29 8.50 12.78
N VAL A 91 2.38 7.52 12.75
CA VAL A 91 2.71 6.14 12.37
C VAL A 91 3.01 6.13 10.88
N GLU A 92 4.22 5.70 10.52
CA GLU A 92 4.66 5.57 9.14
C GLU A 92 5.14 4.14 8.87
N PHE A 93 4.44 3.44 7.98
CA PHE A 93 4.90 2.16 7.44
C PHE A 93 5.47 2.37 6.04
N GLN A 94 6.54 1.64 5.72
CA GLN A 94 7.13 1.64 4.39
C GLN A 94 7.04 0.24 3.80
N GLY A 95 6.93 0.15 2.48
CA GLY A 95 6.87 -1.14 1.82
C GLY A 95 7.49 -1.14 0.44
N GLU A 96 7.75 -2.34 -0.05
CA GLU A 96 8.26 -2.61 -1.38
C GLU A 96 7.40 -3.69 -2.04
N ALA A 97 7.15 -3.54 -3.35
CA ALA A 97 6.36 -4.50 -4.10
C ALA A 97 6.82 -4.65 -5.54
N VAL A 98 6.46 -5.79 -6.14
CA VAL A 98 6.65 -6.09 -7.55
C VAL A 98 5.30 -6.33 -8.22
N LYS A 99 5.18 -5.95 -9.49
CA LYS A 99 3.96 -6.14 -10.29
C LYS A 99 3.97 -7.47 -11.02
N GLU A 100 2.85 -8.18 -10.96
CA GLU A 100 2.54 -9.32 -11.82
C GLU A 100 1.07 -9.17 -12.28
N ARG A 101 0.88 -8.96 -13.58
CA ARG A 101 -0.43 -8.64 -14.19
C ARG A 101 -1.11 -7.44 -13.53
N ASP A 102 -2.30 -7.64 -12.96
CA ASP A 102 -3.14 -6.62 -12.33
C ASP A 102 -2.93 -6.51 -10.82
N PHE A 103 -1.85 -7.12 -10.31
CA PHE A 103 -1.52 -7.17 -8.90
C PHE A 103 -0.13 -6.63 -8.64
N ILE A 104 0.05 -6.01 -7.47
CA ILE A 104 1.35 -5.86 -6.84
C ILE A 104 1.41 -6.72 -5.57
N PHE A 105 2.56 -7.37 -5.37
CA PHE A 105 2.85 -8.25 -4.24
C PHE A 105 4.04 -7.68 -3.49
N GLY A 106 3.93 -7.54 -2.18
CA GLY A 106 4.94 -6.84 -1.42
C GLY A 106 4.98 -7.17 0.06
N TYR A 107 5.88 -6.47 0.73
CA TYR A 107 6.04 -6.49 2.18
C TYR A 107 6.17 -5.08 2.72
N TYR A 108 5.91 -4.93 4.02
CA TYR A 108 6.02 -3.65 4.71
C TYR A 108 6.68 -3.79 6.09
N TRP A 109 7.15 -2.66 6.61
CA TRP A 109 7.91 -2.51 7.85
C TRP A 109 7.73 -1.11 8.47
#